data_AF-A0A0S7WU90-F1
#
_entry.id   AF-A0A0S7WU90-F1
#
_cell.length_a   1.000
_cell.length_b   1.000
_cell.length_c   1.000
_cell.angle_alpha   90.00
_cell.angle_beta   90.00
_cell.angle_gamma   90.00
#
_symmetry.space_group_name_H-M   'P 1'
#
loop_
_entity.id
_entity.type
_entity.pdbx_description
1 polymer ?
#
loop_
_entity_poly.entity_id
_entity_poly.type
_entity_poly.pdbx_seq_one_letter_code
_entity_poly.pdbx_strand_id
1 'polypeptide(L)'
;MKWAVAIACAALILAQAASGTIIRVPEDYSTIQAGINAASFGDTVLVGPGLYEETITLAYGVYVTSEYGPAYTEITAHGHIITGADSSVFEGFRVTNDGLGTSWGYGWSESTTIIRRNVFIGHYVGLHCGQTGSAETIVNNVITDNAHSGITFGWDAAPIIENNIVYDNNAGLHHYGTGYAPTIDYNDVWNNVTNYSNVTPGPNDISADPNFLNTAKRDWRLLWPSPCIDAGNPATHYNDPDGTRNDIGAYYFHQGGPAAIYLTPDTTTVARGGSLGVTYTAINPSPTQPLSFYAKTEATLPNGNPFPVFLKQAGLGPGETKQVYITHTVPMAAPLGLYLYTTYIGVPPNTLWDTDVFPFSVEP
;
A
#
# COMPACT_ATOMS: atom_id res chain seq x y z
N MET A 1 57.28 33.86 -25.06
CA MET A 1 57.08 33.86 -23.60
C MET A 1 55.88 32.96 -23.34
N LYS A 2 55.99 31.66 -22.99
CA LYS A 2 56.43 31.10 -21.68
C LYS A 2 56.00 32.05 -20.58
N TRP A 3 55.06 31.72 -19.70
CA TRP A 3 55.26 30.82 -18.56
C TRP A 3 54.05 29.92 -18.25
N ALA A 4 54.34 28.66 -17.95
CA ALA A 4 53.50 27.72 -17.21
C ALA A 4 53.68 27.92 -15.70
N VAL A 5 52.76 27.38 -14.88
CA VAL A 5 52.80 26.98 -13.45
C VAL A 5 51.33 27.06 -12.95
N ALA A 6 50.71 26.13 -12.24
CA ALA A 6 51.06 24.79 -11.80
C ALA A 6 49.76 24.01 -11.53
N ILE A 7 49.87 22.70 -11.69
CA ILE A 7 48.92 21.70 -11.23
C ILE A 7 48.90 21.73 -9.70
N ALA A 8 47.72 21.91 -9.12
CA ALA A 8 47.41 21.44 -7.77
C ALA A 8 46.29 20.40 -7.90
N CYS A 9 46.70 19.14 -7.81
CA CYS A 9 45.80 18.01 -7.63
C CYS A 9 45.04 18.18 -6.31
N ALA A 10 43.78 18.58 -6.39
CA ALA A 10 42.78 18.16 -5.43
C ALA A 10 41.82 17.26 -6.22
N ALA A 11 41.93 15.95 -6.01
CA ALA A 11 40.89 15.04 -6.44
C ALA A 11 39.63 15.44 -5.67
N LEU A 12 38.73 16.17 -6.34
CA LEU A 12 37.34 16.26 -5.92
C LEU A 12 36.80 14.83 -6.02
N ILE A 13 36.76 14.11 -4.91
CA ILE A 13 35.83 13.00 -4.76
C ILE A 13 34.47 13.67 -4.67
N LEU A 14 33.84 13.87 -5.81
CA LEU A 14 32.39 14.00 -5.87
C LEU A 14 31.87 12.66 -5.34
N ALA A 15 31.40 12.66 -4.09
CA ALA A 15 30.51 11.62 -3.62
C ALA A 15 29.25 11.74 -4.49
N GLN A 16 29.25 10.99 -5.58
CA GLN A 16 28.07 10.76 -6.38
C GLN A 16 27.09 10.08 -5.44
N ALA A 17 25.99 10.76 -5.09
CA ALA A 17 24.84 10.05 -4.56
C ALA A 17 24.50 9.02 -5.63
N ALA A 18 24.81 7.75 -5.36
CA ALA A 18 24.40 6.67 -6.23
C ALA A 18 22.87 6.68 -6.19
N SER A 19 22.25 7.20 -7.24
CA SER A 19 20.84 6.90 -7.49
C SER A 19 20.80 5.39 -7.70
N GLY A 20 20.12 4.67 -6.82
CA GLY A 20 19.92 3.24 -7.00
C GLY A 20 19.30 2.92 -8.35
N THR A 21 19.60 1.74 -8.86
CA THR A 21 19.01 1.20 -10.08
C THR A 21 17.60 0.70 -9.78
N ILE A 22 16.69 0.83 -10.75
CA ILE A 22 15.38 0.20 -10.67
C ILE A 22 15.47 -1.18 -11.34
N ILE A 23 15.17 -2.22 -10.57
CA ILE A 23 15.04 -3.61 -11.01
C ILE A 23 13.55 -3.93 -11.03
N ARG A 24 13.00 -4.25 -12.21
CA ARG A 24 11.57 -4.51 -12.35
C ARG A 24 11.28 -6.00 -12.27
N VAL A 25 10.25 -6.34 -11.52
CA VAL A 25 9.72 -7.70 -11.38
C VAL A 25 8.27 -7.66 -11.86
N PRO A 26 7.86 -8.45 -12.87
CA PRO A 26 8.55 -9.60 -13.42
C PRO A 26 9.46 -9.34 -14.65
N GLU A 27 9.58 -8.10 -15.13
CA GLU A 27 10.17 -7.79 -16.44
C GLU A 27 11.67 -8.11 -16.56
N ASP A 28 12.45 -7.76 -15.53
CA ASP A 28 13.89 -7.99 -15.49
C ASP A 28 14.22 -9.32 -14.77
N TYR A 29 13.41 -9.69 -13.77
CA TYR A 29 13.49 -10.98 -13.05
C TYR A 29 12.10 -11.54 -12.78
N SER A 30 11.90 -12.85 -12.96
CA SER A 30 10.58 -13.49 -12.81
C SER A 30 10.08 -13.61 -11.37
N THR A 31 10.92 -13.39 -10.36
CA THR A 31 10.53 -13.44 -8.94
C THR A 31 11.13 -12.26 -8.19
N ILE A 32 10.46 -11.87 -7.09
CA ILE A 32 10.87 -10.76 -6.22
C ILE A 32 12.21 -11.10 -5.58
N GLN A 33 12.39 -12.32 -5.06
CA GLN A 33 13.65 -12.71 -4.43
C GLN A 33 14.83 -12.68 -5.41
N ALA A 34 14.62 -13.05 -6.69
CA ALA A 34 15.67 -12.94 -7.70
C ALA A 34 16.06 -11.48 -7.97
N GLY A 35 15.08 -10.56 -7.98
CA GLY A 35 15.34 -9.12 -8.06
C GLY A 35 16.13 -8.60 -6.86
N ILE A 36 15.76 -9.00 -5.64
CA ILE A 36 16.48 -8.64 -4.41
C ILE A 36 17.92 -9.18 -4.42
N ASN A 37 18.13 -10.42 -4.87
CA ASN A 37 19.46 -11.02 -4.95
C ASN A 37 20.38 -10.30 -5.95
N ALA A 38 19.82 -9.63 -6.95
CA ALA A 38 20.55 -8.82 -7.92
C ALA A 38 20.78 -7.36 -7.45
N ALA A 39 20.00 -6.90 -6.46
CA ALA A 39 20.03 -5.55 -5.95
C ALA A 39 21.26 -5.28 -5.07
N SER A 40 21.75 -4.05 -5.15
CA SER A 40 22.74 -3.46 -4.26
C SER A 40 22.11 -2.42 -3.34
N PHE A 41 22.84 -1.99 -2.31
CA PHE A 41 22.41 -0.91 -1.42
C PHE A 41 21.91 0.31 -2.21
N GLY A 42 20.72 0.81 -1.88
CA GLY A 42 20.08 1.95 -2.53
C GLY A 42 19.23 1.59 -3.75
N ASP A 43 19.36 0.39 -4.31
CA ASP A 43 18.55 -0.06 -5.45
C ASP A 43 17.07 -0.23 -5.06
N THR A 44 16.20 -0.10 -6.05
CA THR A 44 14.77 -0.35 -5.92
C THR A 44 14.37 -1.59 -6.70
N VAL A 45 13.78 -2.57 -6.02
CA VAL A 45 13.04 -3.67 -6.64
C VAL A 45 11.59 -3.21 -6.77
N LEU A 46 11.20 -2.81 -7.98
CA LEU A 46 9.85 -2.35 -8.32
C LEU A 46 9.02 -3.53 -8.83
N VAL A 47 7.98 -3.89 -8.09
CA VAL A 47 7.17 -5.09 -8.33
C VAL A 47 5.83 -4.72 -8.98
N GLY A 48 5.63 -5.18 -10.20
CA GLY A 48 4.38 -5.04 -10.94
C GLY A 48 3.24 -5.88 -10.35
N PRO A 49 2.00 -5.65 -10.79
CA PRO A 49 0.82 -6.30 -10.23
C PRO A 49 0.83 -7.81 -10.51
N GLY A 50 0.39 -8.60 -9.54
CA GLY A 50 0.39 -10.06 -9.66
C GLY A 50 0.34 -10.77 -8.31
N LEU A 51 0.25 -12.10 -8.39
CA LEU A 51 0.42 -13.02 -7.27
C LEU A 51 1.82 -13.61 -7.31
N TYR A 52 2.57 -13.46 -6.24
CA TYR A 52 3.92 -13.96 -6.08
C TYR A 52 3.95 -15.01 -4.97
N GLU A 53 4.14 -16.27 -5.35
CA GLU A 53 4.17 -17.41 -4.44
C GLU A 53 5.62 -17.72 -4.01
N GLU A 54 6.17 -16.90 -3.12
CA GLU A 54 7.54 -17.03 -2.63
C GLU A 54 7.72 -16.42 -1.24
N THR A 55 8.73 -16.89 -0.50
CA THR A 55 9.21 -16.20 0.71
C THR A 55 10.25 -15.17 0.33
N ILE A 56 10.26 -14.05 1.05
CA ILE A 56 11.13 -12.90 0.82
C ILE A 56 12.08 -12.73 1.98
N THR A 57 13.37 -12.68 1.68
CA THR A 57 14.42 -12.18 2.56
C THR A 57 14.93 -10.87 1.98
N LEU A 58 14.67 -9.78 2.69
CA LEU A 58 15.12 -8.45 2.29
C LEU A 58 16.66 -8.38 2.34
N ALA A 59 17.21 -7.42 1.60
CA ALA A 59 18.64 -7.16 1.56
C ALA A 59 18.93 -5.78 2.14
N TYR A 60 20.13 -5.64 2.73
CA TYR A 60 20.57 -4.42 3.38
C TYR A 60 20.46 -3.20 2.45
N GLY A 61 19.67 -2.20 2.86
CA GLY A 61 19.52 -0.95 2.11
C GLY A 61 18.71 -1.02 0.81
N VAL A 62 18.05 -2.14 0.52
CA VAL A 62 17.25 -2.29 -0.71
C VAL A 62 15.81 -1.82 -0.47
N TYR A 63 15.28 -1.08 -1.44
CA TYR A 63 13.89 -0.62 -1.46
C TYR A 63 13.05 -1.62 -2.26
N VAL A 64 12.19 -2.37 -1.60
CA VAL A 64 11.25 -3.29 -2.26
C VAL A 64 9.87 -2.65 -2.21
N THR A 65 9.32 -2.31 -3.37
CA THR A 65 8.05 -1.59 -3.46
C THR A 65 7.19 -2.09 -4.61
N SER A 66 5.87 -2.11 -4.41
CA SER A 66 4.94 -2.42 -5.50
C SER A 66 4.63 -1.19 -6.35
N GLU A 67 4.29 -1.42 -7.62
CA GLU A 67 3.96 -0.36 -8.57
C GLU A 67 2.52 0.15 -8.39
N TYR A 68 1.57 -0.74 -8.04
CA TYR A 68 0.14 -0.41 -7.94
C TYR A 68 -0.44 -0.61 -6.53
N GLY A 69 0.40 -0.81 -5.52
CA GLY A 69 -0.04 -0.95 -4.14
C GLY A 69 -0.64 -2.32 -3.80
N PRO A 70 -1.10 -2.46 -2.53
CA PRO A 70 -1.44 -3.76 -1.96
C PRO A 70 -2.74 -4.35 -2.51
N ALA A 71 -3.59 -3.55 -3.17
CA ALA A 71 -4.80 -4.06 -3.81
C ALA A 71 -4.48 -5.00 -5.01
N TYR A 72 -3.30 -4.85 -5.62
CA TYR A 72 -2.97 -5.50 -6.89
C TYR A 72 -1.65 -6.28 -6.89
N THR A 73 -0.89 -6.23 -5.79
CA THR A 73 0.40 -6.92 -5.66
C THR A 73 0.39 -7.77 -4.39
N GLU A 74 0.23 -9.08 -4.57
CA GLU A 74 0.08 -10.04 -3.49
C GLU A 74 1.28 -10.97 -3.37
N ILE A 75 1.76 -11.15 -2.15
CA ILE A 75 2.79 -12.13 -1.80
C ILE A 75 2.15 -13.16 -0.87
N THR A 76 2.28 -14.44 -1.19
CA THR A 76 1.80 -15.55 -0.36
C THR A 76 2.86 -16.64 -0.25
N ALA A 77 3.01 -17.19 0.95
CA ALA A 77 3.86 -18.36 1.18
C ALA A 77 3.49 -19.04 2.51
N HIS A 78 4.13 -20.19 2.75
CA HIS A 78 4.11 -20.84 4.06
C HIS A 78 5.25 -20.33 4.97
N GLY A 79 5.06 -20.42 6.29
CA GLY A 79 6.11 -20.10 7.27
C GLY A 79 6.30 -18.60 7.46
N HIS A 80 7.54 -18.13 7.47
CA HIS A 80 7.89 -16.70 7.53
C HIS A 80 7.90 -16.14 6.11
N ILE A 81 6.90 -15.32 5.78
CA ILE A 81 6.74 -14.83 4.40
C ILE A 81 7.75 -13.73 4.13
N ILE A 82 7.87 -12.74 5.03
CA ILE A 82 8.85 -11.66 4.92
C ILE A 82 9.85 -11.73 6.08
N THR A 83 11.14 -11.76 5.75
CA THR A 83 12.27 -11.65 6.69
C THR A 83 12.95 -10.30 6.48
N GLY A 84 13.04 -9.50 7.55
CA GLY A 84 13.61 -8.16 7.53
C GLY A 84 15.12 -8.11 7.32
N ALA A 85 15.61 -6.95 6.89
CA ALA A 85 17.03 -6.63 6.78
C ALA A 85 17.27 -5.15 7.11
N ASP A 86 18.45 -4.85 7.65
CA ASP A 86 18.76 -3.48 8.06
C ASP A 86 18.65 -2.46 6.93
N SER A 87 18.16 -1.26 7.26
CA SER A 87 18.01 -0.14 6.31
C SER A 87 17.19 -0.47 5.06
N SER A 88 16.46 -1.57 5.03
CA SER A 88 15.60 -1.94 3.92
C SER A 88 14.21 -1.30 4.03
N VAL A 89 13.52 -1.17 2.89
CA VAL A 89 12.13 -0.70 2.83
C VAL A 89 11.27 -1.78 2.19
N PHE A 90 10.13 -2.09 2.80
CA PHE A 90 9.12 -2.99 2.25
C PHE A 90 7.78 -2.26 2.18
N GLU A 91 7.33 -1.95 0.96
CA GLU A 91 6.22 -1.02 0.74
C GLU A 91 5.20 -1.45 -0.32
N GLY A 92 3.92 -1.36 0.02
CA GLY A 92 2.85 -1.46 -0.97
C GLY A 92 2.36 -2.89 -1.27
N PHE A 93 2.59 -3.88 -0.40
CA PHE A 93 2.22 -5.27 -0.67
C PHE A 93 1.05 -5.75 0.17
N ARG A 94 0.19 -6.58 -0.42
CA ARG A 94 -0.69 -7.45 0.38
C ARG A 94 0.05 -8.75 0.64
N VAL A 95 0.25 -9.07 1.91
CA VAL A 95 0.88 -10.31 2.35
C VAL A 95 -0.22 -11.21 2.92
N THR A 96 -0.36 -12.42 2.39
CA THR A 96 -1.42 -13.37 2.77
C THR A 96 -0.85 -14.72 3.15
N ASN A 97 -1.56 -15.48 3.99
CA ASN A 97 -1.19 -16.85 4.32
C ASN A 97 -1.44 -17.82 3.14
N ASP A 98 -0.99 -19.06 3.29
CA ASP A 98 -1.22 -20.19 2.38
C ASP A 98 -2.55 -20.95 2.64
N GLY A 99 -3.46 -20.36 3.40
CA GLY A 99 -4.72 -20.97 3.84
C GLY A 99 -4.62 -21.84 5.09
N LEU A 100 -3.42 -22.07 5.66
CA LEU A 100 -3.26 -22.88 6.88
C LEU A 100 -3.35 -22.08 8.18
N GLY A 101 -3.26 -20.75 8.12
CA GLY A 101 -3.37 -19.87 9.30
C GLY A 101 -2.20 -19.98 10.29
N THR A 102 -1.08 -20.57 9.88
CA THR A 102 0.11 -20.79 10.73
C THR A 102 1.31 -19.94 10.34
N SER A 103 1.22 -19.19 9.23
CA SER A 103 2.29 -18.32 8.75
C SER A 103 2.55 -17.14 9.69
N TRP A 104 3.75 -16.57 9.59
CA TRP A 104 4.09 -15.24 10.07
C TRP A 104 4.21 -14.31 8.86
N GLY A 105 3.43 -13.22 8.85
CA GLY A 105 3.48 -12.26 7.72
C GLY A 105 4.86 -11.62 7.61
N TYR A 106 5.36 -11.10 8.72
CA TYR A 106 6.73 -10.64 8.89
C TYR A 106 7.31 -11.17 10.21
N GLY A 107 8.59 -11.53 10.21
CA GLY A 107 9.34 -11.66 11.45
C GLY A 107 10.56 -12.56 11.37
N TRP A 108 11.11 -12.87 12.54
CA TRP A 108 12.36 -13.63 12.71
C TRP A 108 13.58 -12.93 12.12
N SER A 109 13.64 -11.61 12.31
CA SER A 109 14.73 -10.75 11.86
C SER A 109 15.18 -9.80 12.97
N GLU A 110 16.50 -9.70 13.14
CA GLU A 110 17.15 -8.58 13.81
C GLU A 110 17.33 -7.49 12.75
N SER A 111 16.44 -6.49 12.72
CA SER A 111 16.46 -5.50 11.63
C SER A 111 15.93 -4.13 12.00
N THR A 112 16.24 -3.18 11.12
CA THR A 112 15.74 -1.80 11.10
C THR A 112 14.84 -1.54 9.88
N THR A 113 14.16 -2.57 9.38
CA THR A 113 13.29 -2.49 8.20
C THR A 113 12.19 -1.43 8.37
N ILE A 114 11.96 -0.61 7.35
CA ILE A 114 10.77 0.24 7.24
C ILE A 114 9.67 -0.56 6.53
N ILE A 115 8.59 -0.83 7.24
CA ILE A 115 7.43 -1.58 6.75
C ILE A 115 6.27 -0.59 6.63
N ARG A 116 5.87 -0.25 5.40
CA ARG A 116 4.82 0.76 5.20
C ARG A 116 3.88 0.53 4.05
N ARG A 117 2.63 1.01 4.16
CA ARG A 117 1.60 0.90 3.11
C ARG A 117 1.35 -0.53 2.67
N ASN A 118 1.51 -1.49 3.58
CA ASN A 118 1.24 -2.89 3.33
C ASN A 118 -0.09 -3.31 3.97
N VAL A 119 -0.62 -4.44 3.51
CA VAL A 119 -1.75 -5.14 4.14
C VAL A 119 -1.30 -6.53 4.55
N PHE A 120 -1.29 -6.83 5.85
CA PHE A 120 -0.98 -8.17 6.38
C PHE A 120 -2.26 -8.85 6.84
N ILE A 121 -2.61 -9.98 6.22
CA ILE A 121 -3.91 -10.63 6.44
C ILE A 121 -3.86 -12.15 6.60
N GLY A 122 -4.58 -12.65 7.60
CA GLY A 122 -4.84 -14.08 7.77
C GLY A 122 -3.72 -14.84 8.48
N HIS A 123 -2.67 -14.22 8.96
CA HIS A 123 -1.52 -14.92 9.53
C HIS A 123 -1.81 -15.42 10.95
N TYR A 124 -0.92 -16.28 11.49
CA TYR A 124 -0.92 -16.51 12.93
C TYR A 124 -0.56 -15.22 13.66
N VAL A 125 0.58 -14.62 13.31
CA VAL A 125 0.93 -13.24 13.68
C VAL A 125 1.20 -12.45 12.41
N GLY A 126 0.60 -11.26 12.29
CA GLY A 126 0.80 -10.37 11.14
C GLY A 126 2.25 -9.90 11.05
N LEU A 127 2.71 -9.20 12.09
CA LEU A 127 4.06 -8.65 12.20
C LEU A 127 4.69 -9.04 13.55
N HIS A 128 5.86 -9.66 13.53
CA HIS A 128 6.60 -10.04 14.74
C HIS A 128 7.98 -9.35 14.80
N CYS A 129 8.16 -8.50 15.81
CA CYS A 129 9.40 -7.75 16.09
C CYS A 129 9.94 -8.15 17.47
N GLY A 130 10.67 -9.26 17.55
CA GLY A 130 10.92 -9.92 18.84
C GLY A 130 12.34 -10.43 19.04
N GLN A 131 13.32 -9.83 18.37
CA GLN A 131 14.72 -10.18 18.53
C GLN A 131 15.49 -9.00 19.14
N THR A 132 16.52 -9.29 19.93
CA THR A 132 17.37 -8.26 20.52
C THR A 132 18.02 -7.44 19.42
N GLY A 133 17.80 -6.12 19.44
CA GLY A 133 18.31 -5.22 18.39
C GLY A 133 17.32 -4.93 17.26
N SER A 134 16.14 -5.56 17.23
CA SER A 134 15.05 -5.21 16.31
C SER A 134 14.50 -3.81 16.63
N ALA A 135 14.43 -2.96 15.59
CA ALA A 135 13.94 -1.59 15.66
C ALA A 135 13.23 -1.21 14.35
N GLU A 136 12.29 -2.05 13.92
CA GLU A 136 11.46 -1.81 12.75
C GLU A 136 10.66 -0.51 12.88
N THR A 137 10.46 0.18 11.75
CA THR A 137 9.49 1.26 11.63
C THR A 137 8.27 0.75 10.89
N ILE A 138 7.18 0.51 11.62
CA ILE A 138 5.92 -0.02 11.12
C ILE A 138 4.94 1.15 11.01
N VAL A 139 4.71 1.62 9.79
CA VAL A 139 3.94 2.84 9.57
C VAL A 139 2.95 2.74 8.42
N ASN A 140 1.73 3.26 8.58
CA ASN A 140 0.73 3.26 7.51
C ASN A 140 0.43 1.85 6.98
N ASN A 141 0.23 0.85 7.83
CA ASN A 141 -0.18 -0.49 7.39
C ASN A 141 -1.62 -0.78 7.79
N VAL A 142 -2.24 -1.77 7.14
CA VAL A 142 -3.46 -2.43 7.62
C VAL A 142 -3.09 -3.85 8.03
N ILE A 143 -3.35 -4.22 9.28
CA ILE A 143 -3.04 -5.56 9.80
C ILE A 143 -4.31 -6.19 10.35
N THR A 144 -4.78 -7.28 9.73
CA THR A 144 -6.13 -7.80 9.97
C THR A 144 -6.27 -9.31 9.90
N ASP A 145 -7.31 -9.84 10.55
CA ASP A 145 -7.70 -11.25 10.48
C ASP A 145 -6.57 -12.21 10.89
N ASN A 146 -5.71 -11.78 11.83
CA ASN A 146 -4.62 -12.62 12.32
C ASN A 146 -5.04 -13.39 13.57
N ALA A 147 -4.79 -14.71 13.57
CA ALA A 147 -5.34 -15.65 14.54
C ALA A 147 -4.79 -15.47 15.98
N HIS A 148 -3.58 -14.94 16.13
CA HIS A 148 -2.97 -14.62 17.42
C HIS A 148 -2.86 -13.12 17.66
N SER A 149 -2.16 -12.40 16.79
CA SER A 149 -1.97 -10.97 16.97
C SER A 149 -1.71 -10.24 15.67
N GLY A 150 -2.14 -8.99 15.56
CA GLY A 150 -1.72 -8.10 14.48
C GLY A 150 -0.22 -7.83 14.55
N ILE A 151 0.22 -7.14 15.59
CA ILE A 151 1.63 -6.84 15.83
C ILE A 151 2.06 -7.41 17.18
N THR A 152 3.08 -8.25 17.18
CA THR A 152 3.77 -8.71 18.40
C THR A 152 5.16 -8.11 18.46
N PHE A 153 5.57 -7.67 19.65
CA PHE A 153 6.96 -7.29 19.91
C PHE A 153 7.43 -7.73 21.30
N GLY A 154 8.75 -7.81 21.54
CA GLY A 154 9.32 -8.26 22.81
C GLY A 154 10.84 -8.45 22.76
N TRP A 155 11.41 -9.05 23.81
CA TRP A 155 12.84 -9.45 23.88
C TRP A 155 13.84 -8.34 23.47
N ASP A 156 13.68 -7.16 24.06
CA ASP A 156 14.54 -5.99 23.87
C ASP A 156 14.37 -5.30 22.49
N ALA A 157 13.35 -5.67 21.71
CA ALA A 157 12.95 -4.94 20.52
C ALA A 157 12.34 -3.58 20.88
N ALA A 158 12.64 -2.56 20.07
CA ALA A 158 12.14 -1.20 20.22
C ALA A 158 11.55 -0.67 18.91
N PRO A 159 10.48 -1.28 18.38
CA PRO A 159 9.85 -0.83 17.15
C PRO A 159 9.19 0.54 17.31
N ILE A 160 9.08 1.26 16.20
CA ILE A 160 8.20 2.42 16.03
C ILE A 160 6.93 1.91 15.33
N ILE A 161 5.78 2.08 15.98
CA ILE A 161 4.48 1.62 15.51
C ILE A 161 3.57 2.85 15.42
N GLU A 162 3.44 3.42 14.23
CA GLU A 162 2.66 4.65 14.02
C GLU A 162 1.70 4.55 12.85
N ASN A 163 0.58 5.27 12.87
CA ASN A 163 -0.31 5.42 11.71
C ASN A 163 -0.85 4.11 11.13
N ASN A 164 -0.88 3.01 11.90
CA ASN A 164 -1.40 1.73 11.41
C ASN A 164 -2.87 1.56 11.77
N ILE A 165 -3.62 0.88 10.90
CA ILE A 165 -4.90 0.29 11.29
C ILE A 165 -4.67 -1.17 11.65
N VAL A 166 -4.94 -1.55 12.90
CA VAL A 166 -4.80 -2.92 13.39
C VAL A 166 -6.15 -3.41 13.88
N TYR A 167 -6.81 -4.25 13.09
CA TYR A 167 -8.21 -4.60 13.34
C TYR A 167 -8.56 -6.06 13.09
N ASP A 168 -9.64 -6.57 13.69
CA ASP A 168 -10.11 -7.96 13.52
C ASP A 168 -9.05 -9.04 13.81
N ASN A 169 -8.12 -8.79 14.72
CA ASN A 169 -7.17 -9.79 15.20
C ASN A 169 -7.60 -10.32 16.58
N ASN A 170 -6.99 -11.42 17.03
CA ASN A 170 -7.17 -11.84 18.42
C ASN A 170 -6.56 -10.79 19.39
N ALA A 171 -5.27 -10.48 19.27
CA ALA A 171 -4.70 -9.28 19.89
C ALA A 171 -4.36 -8.23 18.81
N GLY A 172 -4.65 -6.94 19.04
CA GLY A 172 -4.20 -5.87 18.15
C GLY A 172 -2.68 -5.71 18.24
N LEU A 173 -2.24 -5.05 19.31
CA LEU A 173 -0.83 -4.98 19.72
C LEU A 173 -0.58 -5.90 20.91
N HIS A 174 0.45 -6.72 20.84
CA HIS A 174 0.84 -7.65 21.89
C HIS A 174 2.32 -7.50 22.26
N HIS A 175 2.59 -7.32 23.55
CA HIS A 175 3.96 -7.26 24.08
C HIS A 175 4.32 -8.53 24.83
N TYR A 176 5.38 -9.20 24.37
CA TYR A 176 5.95 -10.39 24.99
C TYR A 176 7.09 -9.99 25.95
N GLY A 177 6.75 -9.67 27.20
CA GLY A 177 7.72 -9.38 28.26
C GLY A 177 7.49 -8.05 28.99
N THR A 178 8.53 -7.58 29.69
CA THR A 178 8.54 -6.32 30.46
C THR A 178 9.89 -5.63 30.31
N GLY A 179 9.92 -4.30 30.26
CA GLY A 179 11.17 -3.53 30.47
C GLY A 179 11.66 -2.65 29.31
N TYR A 180 10.93 -2.57 28.19
CA TYR A 180 11.34 -1.79 27.02
C TYR A 180 10.22 -0.87 26.53
N ALA A 181 10.63 0.21 25.87
CA ALA A 181 9.75 1.29 25.42
C ALA A 181 9.69 1.30 23.89
N PRO A 182 8.77 0.55 23.25
CA PRO A 182 8.41 0.82 21.86
C PRO A 182 7.86 2.25 21.74
N THR A 183 7.94 2.83 20.55
CA THR A 183 7.16 4.04 20.24
C THR A 183 5.84 3.57 19.64
N ILE A 184 4.73 3.92 20.27
CA ILE A 184 3.37 3.58 19.81
C ILE A 184 2.58 4.88 19.85
N ASP A 185 2.10 5.32 18.69
CA ASP A 185 1.26 6.52 18.61
C ASP A 185 0.48 6.59 17.30
N TYR A 186 -0.61 7.36 17.25
CA TYR A 186 -1.39 7.59 16.03
C TYR A 186 -1.90 6.33 15.30
N ASN A 187 -2.08 5.20 15.97
CA ASN A 187 -2.67 4.00 15.37
C ASN A 187 -4.19 3.97 15.59
N ASP A 188 -4.91 3.28 14.72
CA ASP A 188 -6.28 2.85 14.98
C ASP A 188 -6.29 1.36 15.29
N VAL A 189 -6.44 1.02 16.57
CA VAL A 189 -6.47 -0.37 17.02
C VAL A 189 -7.89 -0.69 17.44
N TRP A 190 -8.63 -1.38 16.58
CA TRP A 190 -10.08 -1.50 16.69
C TRP A 190 -10.61 -2.91 16.39
N ASN A 191 -11.74 -3.29 17.00
CA ASN A 191 -12.42 -4.58 16.79
C ASN A 191 -11.54 -5.84 16.90
N ASN A 192 -10.42 -5.77 17.63
CA ASN A 192 -9.67 -6.96 18.03
C ASN A 192 -10.35 -7.61 19.24
N VAL A 193 -10.14 -8.90 19.48
CA VAL A 193 -10.62 -9.53 20.74
C VAL A 193 -10.00 -8.80 21.95
N THR A 194 -8.75 -8.38 21.84
CA THR A 194 -8.07 -7.46 22.76
C THR A 194 -7.22 -6.47 21.97
N ASN A 195 -7.58 -5.17 21.97
CA ASN A 195 -6.82 -4.16 21.24
C ASN A 195 -5.35 -4.05 21.71
N TYR A 196 -5.12 -4.01 23.02
CA TYR A 196 -3.78 -3.88 23.61
C TYR A 196 -3.56 -4.96 24.66
N SER A 197 -2.58 -5.85 24.43
CA SER A 197 -2.24 -6.98 25.29
C SER A 197 -0.83 -6.80 25.87
N ASN A 198 -0.73 -6.60 27.19
CA ASN A 198 0.52 -6.30 27.91
C ASN A 198 1.24 -5.02 27.44
N VAL A 199 0.51 -4.13 26.78
CA VAL A 199 0.96 -2.84 26.29
C VAL A 199 -0.15 -1.82 26.53
N THR A 200 0.20 -0.55 26.67
CA THR A 200 -0.75 0.55 26.75
C THR A 200 -0.85 1.27 25.40
N PRO A 201 -2.02 1.78 25.02
CA PRO A 201 -2.15 2.64 23.84
C PRO A 201 -1.23 3.84 23.91
N GLY A 202 -0.78 4.29 22.74
CA GLY A 202 -0.16 5.59 22.53
C GLY A 202 -1.11 6.75 22.84
N PRO A 203 -0.58 7.96 23.10
CA PRO A 203 -1.38 9.12 23.49
C PRO A 203 -2.37 9.60 22.42
N ASN A 204 -2.09 9.37 21.13
CA ASN A 204 -2.93 9.72 20.00
C ASN A 204 -3.50 8.49 19.28
N ASP A 205 -3.34 7.29 19.85
CA ASP A 205 -4.03 6.12 19.31
C ASP A 205 -5.54 6.30 19.46
N ILE A 206 -6.27 5.80 18.46
CA ILE A 206 -7.73 5.70 18.45
C ILE A 206 -8.16 4.23 18.42
N SER A 207 -9.44 4.00 18.71
CA SER A 207 -10.10 2.70 18.59
C SER A 207 -11.49 2.93 18.04
N ALA A 208 -11.60 3.12 16.73
CA ALA A 208 -12.85 3.43 16.06
C ALA A 208 -13.00 2.62 14.76
N ASP A 209 -14.23 2.51 14.24
CA ASP A 209 -14.45 1.86 12.95
C ASP A 209 -13.74 2.66 11.84
N PRO A 210 -12.76 2.08 11.11
CA PRO A 210 -12.06 2.79 10.05
C PRO A 210 -12.95 3.14 8.86
N ASN A 211 -14.18 2.63 8.79
CA ASN A 211 -15.15 2.89 7.72
C ASN A 211 -14.57 2.57 6.33
N PHE A 212 -14.10 1.33 6.18
CA PHE A 212 -13.52 0.85 4.93
C PHE A 212 -14.54 0.74 3.80
N LEU A 213 -14.06 0.88 2.57
CA LEU A 213 -14.85 0.80 1.35
C LEU A 213 -15.55 -0.55 1.17
N ASN A 214 -14.80 -1.65 1.20
CA ASN A 214 -15.36 -2.99 1.00
C ASN A 214 -14.41 -4.11 1.48
N THR A 215 -14.49 -4.45 2.76
CA THR A 215 -13.67 -5.54 3.35
C THR A 215 -13.96 -6.90 2.73
N ALA A 216 -15.20 -7.16 2.27
CA ALA A 216 -15.56 -8.41 1.60
C ALA A 216 -14.86 -8.60 0.25
N LYS A 217 -14.50 -7.50 -0.42
CA LYS A 217 -13.66 -7.49 -1.62
C LYS A 217 -12.18 -7.24 -1.32
N ARG A 218 -11.76 -7.24 -0.04
CA ARG A 218 -10.38 -6.93 0.38
C ARG A 218 -9.93 -5.53 -0.09
N ASP A 219 -10.83 -4.55 0.01
CA ASP A 219 -10.60 -3.15 -0.35
C ASP A 219 -10.68 -2.28 0.91
N TRP A 220 -9.49 -1.95 1.45
CA TRP A 220 -9.30 -1.20 2.70
C TRP A 220 -9.07 0.29 2.49
N ARG A 221 -9.47 0.83 1.33
CA ARG A 221 -9.53 2.29 1.16
C ARG A 221 -10.58 2.88 2.09
N LEU A 222 -10.32 4.07 2.61
CA LEU A 222 -11.20 4.75 3.56
C LEU A 222 -12.39 5.40 2.85
N LEU A 223 -13.57 5.35 3.45
CA LEU A 223 -14.73 6.15 3.04
C LEU A 223 -14.83 7.42 3.90
N TRP A 224 -15.27 8.52 3.30
CA TRP A 224 -15.66 9.70 4.06
C TRP A 224 -16.92 9.42 4.92
N PRO A 225 -17.00 9.84 6.20
CA PRO A 225 -16.00 10.55 7.00
C PRO A 225 -15.29 9.63 8.02
N SER A 226 -14.42 8.74 7.55
CA SER A 226 -13.64 7.84 8.41
C SER A 226 -12.88 8.59 9.51
N PRO A 227 -12.82 8.06 10.75
CA PRO A 227 -12.01 8.64 11.82
C PRO A 227 -10.50 8.54 11.55
N CYS A 228 -10.07 7.76 10.55
CA CYS A 228 -8.67 7.62 10.16
C CYS A 228 -8.19 8.72 9.20
N ILE A 229 -9.10 9.49 8.60
CA ILE A 229 -8.75 10.57 7.65
C ILE A 229 -8.21 11.78 8.43
N ASP A 230 -7.08 12.33 7.99
CA ASP A 230 -6.34 13.45 8.59
C ASP A 230 -6.01 13.23 10.09
N ALA A 231 -5.91 11.97 10.53
CA ALA A 231 -5.82 11.60 11.94
C ALA A 231 -4.43 11.13 12.39
N GLY A 232 -3.55 10.77 11.47
CA GLY A 232 -2.22 10.25 11.75
C GLY A 232 -1.21 11.31 12.22
N ASN A 233 0.06 10.93 12.32
CA ASN A 233 1.12 11.78 12.84
C ASN A 233 1.19 13.12 12.05
N PRO A 234 1.09 14.29 12.71
CA PRO A 234 1.04 15.60 12.04
C PRO A 234 2.39 16.08 11.51
N ALA A 235 3.49 15.34 11.71
CA ALA A 235 4.78 15.72 11.18
C ALA A 235 4.75 15.69 9.64
N THR A 236 5.20 16.78 9.02
CA THR A 236 5.00 17.03 7.58
C THR A 236 5.65 16.00 6.63
N HIS A 237 6.59 15.20 7.13
CA HIS A 237 7.22 14.12 6.34
C HIS A 237 6.33 12.88 6.22
N TYR A 238 5.27 12.77 7.03
CA TYR A 238 4.25 11.73 6.90
C TYR A 238 3.10 12.16 5.99
N ASN A 239 2.94 13.45 5.67
CA ASN A 239 1.83 13.95 4.88
C ASN A 239 1.55 13.09 3.64
N ASP A 240 0.27 12.97 3.33
CA ASP A 240 -0.19 12.18 2.19
C ASP A 240 0.28 12.79 0.87
N PRO A 241 0.26 12.01 -0.23
CA PRO A 241 0.74 12.48 -1.53
C PRO A 241 0.04 13.75 -2.07
N ASP A 242 -1.17 14.06 -1.61
CA ASP A 242 -1.90 15.29 -1.96
C ASP A 242 -1.61 16.48 -1.03
N GLY A 243 -0.76 16.26 -0.02
CA GLY A 243 -0.28 17.27 0.91
C GLY A 243 -1.13 17.44 2.16
N THR A 244 -2.23 16.68 2.34
CA THR A 244 -3.01 16.70 3.57
C THR A 244 -2.28 16.01 4.72
N ARG A 245 -2.87 16.05 5.92
CA ARG A 245 -2.26 15.40 7.08
C ARG A 245 -2.41 13.90 6.89
N ASN A 246 -1.34 13.17 7.21
CA ASN A 246 -1.31 11.71 7.07
C ASN A 246 -2.57 11.01 7.59
N ASP A 247 -3.16 10.17 6.73
CA ASP A 247 -4.19 9.22 7.08
C ASP A 247 -3.63 8.00 7.81
N ILE A 248 -4.38 7.50 8.79
CA ILE A 248 -4.05 6.23 9.46
C ILE A 248 -4.42 5.08 8.51
N GLY A 249 -3.48 4.14 8.30
CA GLY A 249 -3.68 2.96 7.44
C GLY A 249 -2.83 2.98 6.16
N ALA A 250 -3.04 1.96 5.32
CA ALA A 250 -2.24 1.73 4.11
C ALA A 250 -2.63 2.57 2.90
N TYR A 251 -3.80 3.20 2.96
CA TYR A 251 -4.35 4.02 1.89
C TYR A 251 -4.74 5.38 2.46
N TYR A 252 -4.44 6.42 1.70
CA TYR A 252 -4.93 7.76 2.00
C TYR A 252 -6.19 8.05 1.18
N PHE A 253 -7.03 8.95 1.69
CA PHE A 253 -8.21 9.49 1.07
C PHE A 253 -7.81 10.79 0.35
N HIS A 254 -7.85 10.78 -0.98
CA HIS A 254 -7.46 11.95 -1.76
C HIS A 254 -8.46 13.12 -1.60
N GLN A 255 -7.95 14.28 -1.18
CA GLN A 255 -8.70 15.52 -0.92
C GLN A 255 -8.29 16.66 -1.85
N GLY A 256 -7.53 16.37 -2.91
CA GLY A 256 -7.09 17.37 -3.91
C GLY A 256 -8.22 17.99 -4.75
N GLY A 257 -9.42 17.43 -4.70
CA GLY A 257 -10.61 17.89 -5.42
C GLY A 257 -11.89 17.86 -4.57
N PRO A 258 -13.02 18.38 -5.10
CA PRO A 258 -14.28 18.42 -4.36
C PRO A 258 -14.98 17.07 -4.22
N ALA A 259 -14.54 16.01 -4.92
CA ALA A 259 -15.06 14.65 -4.81
C ALA A 259 -13.93 13.63 -5.04
N ALA A 260 -14.11 12.44 -4.50
CA ALA A 260 -13.23 11.29 -4.74
C ALA A 260 -13.94 10.19 -5.56
N ILE A 261 -13.17 9.39 -6.30
CA ILE A 261 -13.62 8.21 -7.04
C ILE A 261 -12.79 6.99 -6.66
N TYR A 262 -13.45 5.87 -6.41
CA TYR A 262 -12.82 4.56 -6.28
C TYR A 262 -13.40 3.56 -7.29
N LEU A 263 -12.53 2.75 -7.85
CA LEU A 263 -12.79 1.64 -8.75
C LEU A 263 -12.43 0.34 -8.04
N THR A 264 -13.40 -0.54 -7.85
CA THR A 264 -13.18 -1.87 -7.31
C THR A 264 -13.56 -2.89 -8.38
N PRO A 265 -12.60 -3.48 -9.11
CA PRO A 265 -12.90 -4.53 -10.08
C PRO A 265 -13.41 -5.80 -9.39
N ASP A 266 -14.17 -6.62 -10.12
CA ASP A 266 -14.51 -7.98 -9.66
C ASP A 266 -13.32 -8.94 -9.74
N THR A 267 -12.43 -8.71 -10.70
CA THR A 267 -11.24 -9.52 -10.97
C THR A 267 -10.20 -8.66 -11.69
N THR A 268 -8.93 -9.00 -11.51
CA THR A 268 -7.79 -8.42 -12.24
C THR A 268 -7.38 -9.27 -13.45
N THR A 269 -8.07 -10.39 -13.72
CA THR A 269 -7.83 -11.23 -14.90
C THR A 269 -9.16 -11.53 -15.61
N VAL A 270 -9.21 -11.28 -16.92
CA VAL A 270 -10.41 -11.47 -17.75
C VAL A 270 -10.05 -12.14 -19.08
N ALA A 271 -10.77 -13.19 -19.45
CA ALA A 271 -10.61 -13.83 -20.76
C ALA A 271 -11.21 -12.98 -21.90
N ARG A 272 -10.70 -13.15 -23.12
CA ARG A 272 -11.35 -12.61 -24.33
C ARG A 272 -12.79 -13.09 -24.46
N GLY A 273 -13.70 -12.19 -24.83
CA GLY A 273 -15.14 -12.45 -24.86
C GLY A 273 -15.79 -12.49 -23.48
N GLY A 274 -14.99 -12.42 -22.40
CA GLY A 274 -15.43 -12.35 -21.02
C GLY A 274 -15.95 -10.98 -20.63
N SER A 275 -16.13 -10.80 -19.32
CA SER A 275 -16.83 -9.67 -18.74
C SER A 275 -16.03 -9.07 -17.60
N LEU A 276 -15.66 -7.79 -17.72
CA LEU A 276 -15.04 -7.01 -16.66
C LEU A 276 -16.13 -6.23 -15.91
N GLY A 277 -16.42 -6.64 -14.69
CA GLY A 277 -17.29 -5.91 -13.76
C GLY A 277 -16.50 -4.96 -12.88
N VAL A 278 -16.98 -3.74 -12.72
CA VAL A 278 -16.35 -2.68 -11.91
C VAL A 278 -17.40 -2.00 -11.05
N THR A 279 -17.17 -1.94 -9.75
CA THR A 279 -17.92 -1.08 -8.84
C THR A 279 -17.25 0.29 -8.77
N TYR A 280 -17.97 1.32 -9.17
CA TYR A 280 -17.59 2.72 -9.05
C TYR A 280 -18.16 3.26 -7.74
N THR A 281 -17.33 3.87 -6.91
CA THR A 281 -17.76 4.57 -5.69
C THR A 281 -17.35 6.02 -5.78
N ALA A 282 -18.31 6.92 -5.97
CA ALA A 282 -18.06 8.37 -5.99
C ALA A 282 -18.49 8.99 -4.66
N ILE A 283 -17.65 9.86 -4.11
CA ILE A 283 -17.77 10.36 -2.73
C ILE A 283 -17.74 11.89 -2.76
N ASN A 284 -18.77 12.51 -2.19
CA ASN A 284 -18.80 13.95 -1.95
C ASN A 284 -18.55 14.22 -0.45
N PRO A 285 -17.34 14.66 -0.06
CA PRO A 285 -17.03 14.95 1.33
C PRO A 285 -17.72 16.23 1.85
N SER A 286 -18.25 17.09 0.98
CA SER A 286 -18.88 18.35 1.40
C SER A 286 -20.23 18.10 2.07
N PRO A 287 -20.44 18.55 3.32
CA PRO A 287 -21.70 18.36 4.03
C PRO A 287 -22.84 19.28 3.53
N THR A 288 -22.53 20.26 2.69
CA THR A 288 -23.49 21.31 2.29
C THR A 288 -23.64 21.48 0.79
N GLN A 289 -22.64 21.12 -0.02
CA GLN A 289 -22.63 21.44 -1.44
C GLN A 289 -22.90 20.19 -2.29
N PRO A 290 -23.95 20.18 -3.13
CA PRO A 290 -24.09 19.15 -4.16
C PRO A 290 -23.08 19.36 -5.29
N LEU A 291 -22.72 18.28 -5.97
CA LEU A 291 -21.75 18.27 -7.07
C LEU A 291 -22.38 17.74 -8.35
N SER A 292 -21.93 18.28 -9.49
CA SER A 292 -22.15 17.68 -10.81
C SER A 292 -20.83 17.65 -11.56
N PHE A 293 -20.54 16.50 -12.18
CA PHE A 293 -19.28 16.24 -12.86
C PHE A 293 -19.47 15.24 -14.00
N TYR A 294 -18.41 15.05 -14.77
CA TYR A 294 -18.29 14.00 -15.77
C TYR A 294 -17.32 12.95 -15.27
N ALA A 295 -17.68 11.68 -15.44
CA ALA A 295 -16.79 10.53 -15.31
C ALA A 295 -16.37 10.09 -16.72
N LYS A 296 -15.06 10.18 -17.01
CA LYS A 296 -14.45 9.71 -18.25
C LYS A 296 -13.61 8.49 -17.92
N THR A 297 -13.87 7.38 -18.61
CA THR A 297 -13.12 6.14 -18.40
C THR A 297 -12.39 5.74 -19.68
N GLU A 298 -11.12 5.37 -19.54
CA GLU A 298 -10.24 4.91 -20.59
C GLU A 298 -9.50 3.64 -20.15
N ALA A 299 -9.22 2.75 -21.10
CA ALA A 299 -8.34 1.62 -20.90
C ALA A 299 -7.05 1.85 -21.69
N THR A 300 -5.91 1.92 -21.02
CA THR A 300 -4.60 1.89 -21.68
C THR A 300 -4.31 0.46 -22.09
N LEU A 301 -4.16 0.23 -23.39
CA LEU A 301 -3.86 -1.07 -23.98
C LEU A 301 -2.40 -1.50 -23.67
N PRO A 302 -2.04 -2.78 -23.86
CA PRO A 302 -0.67 -3.27 -23.66
C PRO A 302 0.41 -2.56 -24.48
N ASN A 303 0.02 -1.91 -25.58
CA ASN A 303 0.93 -1.10 -26.41
C ASN A 303 1.02 0.37 -25.97
N GLY A 304 0.42 0.74 -24.83
CA GLY A 304 0.37 2.08 -24.28
C GLY A 304 -0.69 3.00 -24.89
N ASN A 305 -1.42 2.58 -25.92
CA ASN A 305 -2.45 3.42 -26.54
C ASN A 305 -3.72 3.46 -25.68
N PRO A 306 -4.35 4.64 -25.50
CA PRO A 306 -5.61 4.73 -24.80
C PRO A 306 -6.78 4.23 -25.68
N PHE A 307 -7.74 3.57 -25.05
CA PHE A 307 -9.00 3.15 -25.64
C PHE A 307 -10.16 3.75 -24.83
N PRO A 308 -11.04 4.56 -25.43
CA PRO A 308 -12.15 5.17 -24.71
C PRO A 308 -13.19 4.12 -24.32
N VAL A 309 -13.58 4.08 -23.04
CA VAL A 309 -14.60 3.16 -22.53
C VAL A 309 -15.95 3.86 -22.46
N PHE A 310 -16.05 4.98 -21.74
CA PHE A 310 -17.25 5.83 -21.74
C PHE A 310 -16.97 7.25 -21.25
N LEU A 311 -17.96 8.12 -21.47
CA LEU A 311 -18.08 9.43 -20.84
C LEU A 311 -19.51 9.60 -20.33
N LYS A 312 -19.69 9.90 -19.04
CA LYS A 312 -21.02 10.01 -18.42
C LYS A 312 -21.10 11.19 -17.47
N GLN A 313 -22.18 11.94 -17.52
CA GLN A 313 -22.48 12.96 -16.52
C GLN A 313 -23.08 12.31 -15.26
N ALA A 314 -22.66 12.79 -14.10
CA ALA A 314 -23.11 12.34 -12.80
C ALA A 314 -23.33 13.54 -11.86
N GLY A 315 -23.92 13.24 -10.70
CA GLY A 315 -24.05 14.19 -9.61
C GLY A 315 -24.17 13.47 -8.27
N LEU A 316 -23.76 14.18 -7.23
CA LEU A 316 -23.78 13.75 -5.83
C LEU A 316 -24.44 14.83 -4.98
N GLY A 317 -25.33 14.44 -4.09
CA GLY A 317 -25.82 15.30 -3.00
C GLY A 317 -24.73 15.58 -1.97
N PRO A 318 -24.96 16.53 -1.04
CA PRO A 318 -24.02 16.80 0.05
C PRO A 318 -23.78 15.56 0.92
N GLY A 319 -22.52 15.25 1.22
CA GLY A 319 -22.12 14.09 2.04
C GLY A 319 -22.39 12.74 1.38
N GLU A 320 -22.85 12.70 0.13
CA GLU A 320 -23.29 11.47 -0.52
C GLU A 320 -22.08 10.62 -0.94
N THR A 321 -22.12 9.35 -0.57
CA THR A 321 -21.34 8.28 -1.22
C THR A 321 -22.30 7.48 -2.09
N LYS A 322 -21.98 7.33 -3.38
CA LYS A 322 -22.81 6.63 -4.34
C LYS A 322 -22.03 5.53 -5.06
N GLN A 323 -22.60 4.33 -5.06
CA GLN A 323 -22.03 3.19 -5.77
C GLN A 323 -22.83 2.84 -7.02
N VAL A 324 -22.11 2.52 -8.10
CA VAL A 324 -22.68 2.03 -9.36
C VAL A 324 -21.84 0.87 -9.87
N TYR A 325 -22.47 -0.26 -10.14
CA TYR A 325 -21.83 -1.40 -10.78
C TYR A 325 -22.02 -1.33 -12.30
N ILE A 326 -20.92 -1.44 -13.04
CA ILE A 326 -20.92 -1.42 -14.51
C ILE A 326 -20.15 -2.63 -15.01
N THR A 327 -20.66 -3.25 -16.07
CA THR A 327 -20.06 -4.40 -16.70
C THR A 327 -19.65 -4.08 -18.13
N HIS A 328 -18.46 -4.51 -18.52
CA HIS A 328 -17.89 -4.32 -19.85
C HIS A 328 -17.52 -5.66 -20.49
N THR A 329 -17.98 -5.90 -21.71
CA THR A 329 -17.54 -7.06 -22.49
C THR A 329 -16.14 -6.81 -23.04
N VAL A 330 -15.20 -7.71 -22.77
CA VAL A 330 -13.85 -7.69 -23.36
C VAL A 330 -13.94 -8.27 -24.78
N PRO A 331 -13.62 -7.52 -25.84
CA PRO A 331 -13.75 -8.01 -27.21
C PRO A 331 -12.89 -9.26 -27.48
N MET A 332 -13.37 -10.17 -28.33
CA MET A 332 -12.57 -11.33 -28.77
C MET A 332 -11.24 -10.96 -29.45
N ALA A 333 -11.15 -9.75 -30.00
CA ALA A 333 -9.97 -9.21 -30.66
C ALA A 333 -9.07 -8.37 -29.73
N ALA A 334 -9.40 -8.24 -28.43
CA ALA A 334 -8.61 -7.45 -27.49
C ALA A 334 -7.17 -8.00 -27.42
N PRO A 335 -6.12 -7.15 -27.55
CA PRO A 335 -4.74 -7.56 -27.30
C PRO A 335 -4.59 -8.32 -25.97
N LEU A 336 -3.73 -9.33 -25.92
CA LEU A 336 -3.41 -10.00 -24.64
C LEU A 336 -2.41 -9.16 -23.85
N GLY A 337 -2.43 -9.31 -22.53
CA GLY A 337 -1.49 -8.67 -21.62
C GLY A 337 -2.14 -7.66 -20.69
N LEU A 338 -1.30 -6.82 -20.08
CA LEU A 338 -1.68 -5.87 -19.05
C LEU A 338 -2.35 -4.63 -19.63
N TYR A 339 -3.46 -4.23 -19.02
CA TYR A 339 -4.20 -3.00 -19.28
C TYR A 339 -4.25 -2.17 -18.01
N LEU A 340 -4.33 -0.85 -18.16
CA LEU A 340 -4.68 0.05 -17.07
C LEU A 340 -6.08 0.61 -17.31
N TYR A 341 -7.00 0.35 -16.39
CA TYR A 341 -8.36 0.88 -16.43
C TYR A 341 -8.43 2.13 -15.55
N THR A 342 -8.61 3.30 -16.16
CA THR A 342 -8.56 4.59 -15.47
C THR A 342 -9.87 5.33 -15.60
N THR A 343 -10.35 5.88 -14.49
CA THR A 343 -11.49 6.80 -14.48
C THR A 343 -11.07 8.14 -13.91
N TYR A 344 -11.36 9.19 -14.67
CA TYR A 344 -11.18 10.58 -14.28
C TYR A 344 -12.55 11.18 -13.97
N ILE A 345 -12.66 11.90 -12.85
CA ILE A 345 -13.85 12.71 -12.56
C ILE A 345 -13.50 14.20 -12.56
N GLY A 346 -14.42 15.03 -13.05
CA GLY A 346 -14.21 16.47 -13.08
C GLY A 346 -15.17 17.25 -13.99
N VAL A 347 -14.82 18.50 -14.30
CA VAL A 347 -15.60 19.40 -15.17
C VAL A 347 -14.83 19.66 -16.46
N PRO A 348 -15.33 19.20 -17.63
CA PRO A 348 -14.73 19.48 -18.92
C PRO A 348 -14.60 21.00 -19.20
N PRO A 349 -13.62 21.42 -20.00
CA PRO A 349 -12.64 20.57 -20.68
C PRO A 349 -11.42 20.17 -19.83
N ASN A 350 -11.09 20.92 -18.77
CA ASN A 350 -9.75 20.84 -18.16
C ASN A 350 -9.72 20.66 -16.63
N THR A 351 -10.87 20.66 -15.95
CA THR A 351 -10.86 20.55 -14.49
C THR A 351 -10.91 19.08 -14.09
N LEU A 352 -9.75 18.48 -13.81
CA LEU A 352 -9.66 17.19 -13.13
C LEU A 352 -9.89 17.41 -11.62
N TRP A 353 -10.74 16.59 -11.01
CA TRP A 353 -10.97 16.60 -9.56
C TRP A 353 -10.27 15.43 -8.90
N ASP A 354 -10.45 14.24 -9.45
CA ASP A 354 -9.85 13.03 -8.92
C ASP A 354 -9.72 11.96 -10.01
N THR A 355 -8.86 10.98 -9.76
CA THR A 355 -8.63 9.86 -10.64
C THR A 355 -8.37 8.59 -9.84
N ASP A 356 -8.86 7.47 -10.36
CA ASP A 356 -8.48 6.15 -9.84
C ASP A 356 -8.19 5.20 -10.99
N VAL A 357 -7.31 4.23 -10.72
CA VAL A 357 -6.77 3.32 -11.72
C VAL A 357 -6.56 1.95 -11.11
N PHE A 358 -6.88 0.91 -11.90
CA PHE A 358 -6.47 -0.44 -11.55
C PHE A 358 -5.87 -1.18 -12.77
N PRO A 359 -4.85 -2.01 -12.55
CA PRO A 359 -4.35 -2.93 -13.56
C PRO A 359 -5.27 -4.15 -13.72
N PHE A 360 -5.43 -4.63 -14.95
CA PHE A 360 -6.01 -5.95 -15.21
C PHE A 360 -5.39 -6.60 -16.46
N SER A 361 -5.36 -7.92 -16.49
CA SER A 361 -4.82 -8.70 -17.60
C SER A 361 -5.92 -9.29 -18.46
N VAL A 362 -5.75 -9.19 -19.78
CA VAL A 362 -6.55 -9.92 -20.76
C VAL A 362 -5.83 -11.19 -21.18
N GLU A 363 -6.49 -12.32 -20.97
CA GLU A 363 -6.00 -13.67 -21.24
C GLU A 363 -6.78 -14.35 -22.38
N PRO A 364 -6.22 -15.43 -22.99
CA PRO A 364 -6.78 -16.10 -24.17
C PRO A 364 -8.26 -16.47 -24.11
#